data_AF-A0A250LFB0-F1
#
_entry.id   AF-A0A250LFB0-F1
#
_cell.length_a   1.000
_cell.length_b   1.000
_cell.length_c   1.000
_cell.angle_alpha   90.00
_cell.angle_beta   90.00
_cell.angle_gamma   90.00
#
_symmetry.space_group_name_H-M   'P 1'
#
loop_
_entity.id
_entity.type
_entity.pdbx_description
1 polymer ?
#
loop_
_entity_poly.entity_id
_entity_poly.type
_entity_poly.pdbx_seq_one_letter_code
_entity_poly.pdbx_strand_id
1 'polypeptide(L)'
;MNKSVRIFASARAIALCVISAWLLSACVSPLLTTDIKLGPNDTTAKVRFRFVGNGWLNILEHGSAACYAEADPAIRSLASITYQARSLNATTWLFSQPRLGMPNDLEDVSQLTYAEVVVKAGIPLVFSAHWSIGDRYRYYKAWRFLSFTPAAGADYEVVVTDDVKIPMGVTIARLQVEDGKVVRSPVEATSLRICGTT
;
A
#
# COMPACT_ATOMS: atom_id res chain seq x y z
N MET A 1 38.15 -70.91 -29.97
CA MET A 1 37.27 -70.91 -28.77
C MET A 1 37.68 -69.75 -27.88
N ASN A 2 36.72 -69.23 -27.11
CA ASN A 2 36.75 -68.06 -26.20
C ASN A 2 36.50 -66.65 -26.78
N LYS A 3 35.28 -66.21 -26.46
CA LYS A 3 34.73 -64.86 -26.46
C LYS A 3 35.56 -63.90 -25.60
N SER A 4 35.58 -62.63 -25.98
CA SER A 4 35.29 -61.52 -25.05
C SER A 4 34.98 -60.24 -25.81
N VAL A 5 33.73 -59.83 -25.65
CA VAL A 5 33.13 -58.57 -26.05
C VAL A 5 33.67 -57.47 -25.15
N ARG A 6 34.06 -56.31 -25.73
CA ARG A 6 33.91 -55.01 -25.08
C ARG A 6 33.46 -53.96 -26.10
N ILE A 7 32.15 -53.75 -26.09
CA ILE A 7 31.47 -52.51 -26.50
C ILE A 7 31.69 -51.49 -25.35
N PHE A 8 31.37 -50.23 -25.64
CA PHE A 8 31.23 -49.05 -24.77
C PHE A 8 32.37 -48.04 -24.91
N ALA A 9 32.13 -46.77 -25.16
CA ALA A 9 31.00 -46.05 -25.75
C ALA A 9 31.60 -44.71 -26.16
N SER A 10 31.25 -44.22 -27.34
CA SER A 10 31.75 -42.95 -27.83
C SER A 10 31.32 -41.82 -26.89
N ALA A 11 32.29 -41.02 -26.47
CA ALA A 11 32.12 -39.77 -25.76
C ALA A 11 31.11 -38.86 -26.48
N ARG A 12 29.91 -38.71 -25.90
CA ARG A 12 28.95 -37.65 -26.24
C ARG A 12 27.87 -37.59 -25.16
N ALA A 13 28.23 -37.12 -23.97
CA ALA A 13 27.25 -36.91 -22.91
C ALA A 13 27.70 -35.87 -21.87
N ILE A 14 28.33 -34.75 -22.26
CA ILE A 14 28.54 -33.63 -21.33
C ILE A 14 28.48 -32.31 -22.11
N ALA A 15 27.29 -31.92 -22.56
CA ALA A 15 27.04 -30.53 -23.01
C ALA A 15 25.54 -30.29 -23.24
N LEU A 16 24.66 -30.73 -22.35
CA LEU A 16 23.23 -30.43 -22.48
C LEU A 16 22.52 -30.41 -21.12
N CYS A 17 23.06 -29.67 -20.14
CA CYS A 17 22.40 -29.52 -18.83
C CYS A 17 22.73 -28.21 -18.10
N VAL A 18 23.04 -27.13 -18.83
CA VAL A 18 23.38 -25.82 -18.21
C VAL A 18 22.47 -24.67 -18.65
N ILE A 19 21.58 -24.87 -19.63
CA ILE A 19 20.76 -23.77 -20.18
C ILE A 19 19.32 -23.76 -19.63
N SER A 20 18.86 -24.83 -18.97
CA SER A 20 17.47 -24.98 -18.53
C SER A 20 17.16 -24.54 -17.10
N ALA A 21 18.12 -23.98 -16.35
CA ALA A 21 17.88 -23.50 -14.98
C ALA A 21 17.54 -22.00 -14.88
N TRP A 22 17.65 -21.23 -15.97
CA TRP A 22 17.44 -19.77 -15.96
C TRP A 22 16.03 -19.33 -16.37
N LEU A 23 15.08 -20.26 -16.49
CA LEU A 23 13.69 -19.97 -16.85
C LEU A 23 12.68 -20.18 -15.72
N LEU A 24 13.14 -20.47 -14.49
CA LEU A 24 12.26 -20.72 -13.33
C LEU A 24 12.19 -19.59 -12.29
N SER A 25 12.80 -18.43 -12.51
CA SER A 25 12.61 -17.27 -11.60
C SER A 25 11.50 -16.30 -12.03
N ALA A 26 10.81 -16.56 -13.14
CA ALA A 26 9.83 -15.64 -13.72
C ALA A 26 8.37 -15.86 -13.29
N CYS A 27 8.12 -16.53 -12.16
CA CYS A 27 6.78 -16.66 -11.57
C CYS A 27 6.85 -16.68 -10.03
N VAL A 28 7.53 -15.71 -9.43
CA VAL A 28 7.12 -15.30 -8.08
C VAL A 28 6.11 -14.20 -8.33
N SER A 29 4.83 -14.52 -8.16
CA SER A 29 3.80 -13.50 -8.00
C SER A 29 4.35 -12.44 -7.05
N PRO A 30 4.35 -11.13 -7.37
CA PRO A 30 4.55 -10.15 -6.33
C PRO A 30 3.37 -10.34 -5.39
N LEU A 31 3.62 -11.08 -4.30
CA LEU A 31 2.78 -10.98 -3.13
C LEU A 31 2.71 -9.48 -2.86
N LEU A 32 1.50 -8.93 -2.92
CA LEU A 32 1.13 -7.54 -2.67
C LEU A 32 1.37 -7.19 -1.19
N THR A 33 2.60 -7.37 -0.73
CA THR A 33 3.11 -6.98 0.58
C THR A 33 4.44 -6.31 0.33
N THR A 34 4.36 -5.10 -0.21
CA THR A 34 5.46 -4.15 -0.22
C THR A 34 5.74 -3.70 1.21
N ASP A 35 6.35 -4.59 1.98
CA ASP A 35 6.88 -4.29 3.29
C ASP A 35 7.89 -3.15 3.18
N ILE A 36 7.94 -2.31 4.21
CA ILE A 36 9.06 -1.38 4.33
C ILE A 36 10.34 -2.20 4.39
N LYS A 37 11.32 -1.87 3.56
CA LYS A 37 12.71 -2.23 3.86
C LYS A 37 13.19 -1.40 5.05
N LEU A 38 12.81 -1.81 6.26
CA LEU A 38 13.28 -1.21 7.49
C LEU A 38 14.71 -1.67 7.71
N GLY A 39 15.62 -0.73 7.76
CA GLY A 39 16.95 -0.97 8.28
C GLY A 39 16.89 -1.17 9.80
N PRO A 40 17.88 -1.85 10.39
CA PRO A 40 17.95 -2.07 11.84
C PRO A 40 18.00 -0.78 12.68
N ASN A 41 18.31 0.36 12.07
CA ASN A 41 18.40 1.67 12.73
C ASN A 41 17.30 2.66 12.28
N ASP A 42 16.33 2.21 11.47
CA ASP A 42 15.27 3.09 11.03
C ASP A 42 14.31 3.39 12.18
N THR A 43 14.07 4.67 12.44
CA THR A 43 12.96 5.10 13.29
C THR A 43 11.66 4.99 12.52
N THR A 44 10.60 4.56 13.19
CA THR A 44 9.30 4.32 12.56
C THR A 44 8.18 5.11 13.21
N ALA A 45 7.09 5.25 12.47
CA ALA A 45 5.80 5.75 12.95
C ALA A 45 4.70 4.80 12.46
N LYS A 46 3.52 4.84 13.10
CA LYS A 46 2.35 4.11 12.63
C LYS A 46 1.34 5.08 12.03
N VAL A 47 0.74 4.69 10.91
CA VAL A 47 -0.28 5.49 10.21
C VAL A 47 -1.51 4.62 9.98
N ARG A 48 -2.65 5.08 10.48
CA ARG A 48 -3.97 4.56 10.17
C ARG A 48 -4.53 5.33 8.98
N PHE A 49 -4.77 4.66 7.87
CA PHE A 49 -5.55 5.21 6.76
C PHE A 49 -7.00 4.81 6.93
N ARG A 50 -7.90 5.79 7.06
CA ARG A 50 -9.34 5.59 7.22
C ARG A 50 -10.08 6.14 6.01
N PHE A 51 -11.03 5.37 5.50
CA PHE A 51 -11.90 5.78 4.41
C PHE A 51 -13.31 6.08 4.92
N VAL A 52 -13.82 7.26 4.57
CA VAL A 52 -15.19 7.70 4.85
C VAL A 52 -15.88 7.95 3.51
N GLY A 53 -16.59 6.96 3.01
CA GLY A 53 -17.14 7.03 1.67
C GLY A 53 -17.64 5.70 1.14
N ASN A 54 -17.83 5.61 -0.17
CA ASN A 54 -18.16 4.38 -0.88
C ASN A 54 -17.20 4.18 -2.05
N GLY A 55 -16.79 2.95 -2.33
CA GLY A 55 -15.93 2.60 -3.46
C GLY A 55 -14.64 1.91 -3.05
N TRP A 56 -13.61 2.10 -3.86
CA TRP A 56 -12.28 1.56 -3.67
C TRP A 56 -11.29 2.69 -3.52
N LEU A 57 -10.63 2.73 -2.36
CA LEU A 57 -9.53 3.62 -2.02
C LEU A 57 -8.21 2.85 -2.03
N ASN A 58 -7.24 3.34 -2.79
CA ASN A 58 -5.85 2.92 -2.69
C ASN A 58 -5.02 4.09 -2.16
N ILE A 59 -4.14 3.80 -1.21
CA ILE A 59 -3.12 4.74 -0.75
C ILE A 59 -1.78 4.24 -1.25
N LEU A 60 -1.08 5.07 -2.04
CA LEU A 60 0.15 4.68 -2.71
C LEU A 60 1.30 5.58 -2.24
N GLU A 61 2.44 4.99 -1.88
CA GLU A 61 3.66 5.74 -1.55
C GLU A 61 4.45 6.05 -2.83
N HIS A 62 4.99 7.26 -2.92
CA HIS A 62 5.76 7.72 -4.07
C HIS A 62 7.14 8.24 -3.66
N GLY A 63 8.06 8.30 -4.63
CA GLY A 63 9.32 9.02 -4.47
C GLY A 63 9.13 10.53 -4.49
N SER A 64 10.17 11.27 -4.10
CA SER A 64 10.20 12.71 -4.29
C SER A 64 10.28 13.07 -5.78
N ALA A 65 9.42 13.99 -6.22
CA ALA A 65 9.36 14.48 -7.59
C ALA A 65 8.98 15.98 -7.63
N ALA A 66 9.28 16.65 -8.74
CA ALA A 66 8.95 18.07 -8.92
C ALA A 66 7.45 18.32 -9.15
N CYS A 67 6.76 17.35 -9.75
CA CYS A 67 5.32 17.29 -9.89
C CYS A 67 4.89 15.82 -9.92
N TYR A 68 3.61 15.57 -9.70
CA TYR A 68 3.02 14.23 -9.62
C TYR A 68 1.92 14.04 -10.67
N ALA A 69 1.81 12.84 -11.22
CA ALA A 69 0.75 12.44 -12.13
C ALA A 69 0.13 11.10 -11.70
N GLU A 70 -1.13 10.85 -12.07
CA GLU A 70 -1.83 9.59 -11.75
C GLU A 70 -1.06 8.34 -12.21
N ALA A 71 -0.33 8.45 -13.32
CA ALA A 71 0.46 7.37 -13.91
C ALA A 71 1.84 7.18 -13.27
N ASP A 72 2.23 8.02 -12.30
CA ASP A 72 3.53 7.91 -11.66
C ASP A 72 3.64 6.57 -10.92
N PRO A 73 4.78 5.87 -11.04
CA PRO A 73 4.97 4.61 -10.37
C PRO A 73 4.95 4.81 -8.85
N ALA A 74 4.12 4.02 -8.18
CA ALA A 74 4.17 3.90 -6.73
C ALA A 74 5.40 3.07 -6.33
N ILE A 75 6.11 3.51 -5.29
CA ILE A 75 7.10 2.68 -4.60
C ILE A 75 6.39 1.46 -4.01
N ARG A 76 5.21 1.68 -3.42
CA ARG A 76 4.41 0.65 -2.79
C ARG A 76 2.97 1.05 -2.51
N SER A 77 2.12 0.05 -2.26
CA SER A 77 0.80 0.27 -1.67
C SER A 77 0.90 0.35 -0.15
N LEU A 78 0.35 1.41 0.44
CA LEU A 78 0.22 1.59 1.89
C LEU A 78 -1.12 1.05 2.41
N ALA A 79 -2.18 1.18 1.62
CA ALA A 79 -3.49 0.67 2.00
C ALA A 79 -4.33 0.43 0.76
N SER A 80 -5.17 -0.61 0.80
CA SER A 80 -6.24 -0.84 -0.17
C SER A 80 -7.51 -1.13 0.62
N ILE A 81 -8.48 -0.23 0.50
CA ILE A 81 -9.72 -0.25 1.26
C ILE A 81 -10.87 -0.22 0.26
N THR A 82 -11.60 -1.33 0.18
CA THR A 82 -12.87 -1.35 -0.53
C THR A 82 -13.97 -1.25 0.51
N TYR A 83 -14.95 -0.39 0.31
CA TYR A 83 -16.07 -0.29 1.22
C TYR A 83 -17.30 0.24 0.51
N GLN A 84 -18.43 -0.41 0.73
CA GLN A 84 -19.71 0.07 0.27
C GLN A 84 -20.73 -0.08 1.39
N ALA A 85 -21.34 1.05 1.76
CA ALA A 85 -22.40 1.09 2.75
C ALA A 85 -23.59 0.23 2.26
N ARG A 86 -24.17 -0.53 3.18
CA ARG A 86 -25.36 -1.38 2.92
C ARG A 86 -25.16 -2.46 1.84
N SER A 87 -23.90 -2.84 1.58
CA SER A 87 -23.53 -3.95 0.69
C SER A 87 -22.84 -5.07 1.45
N LEU A 88 -22.92 -6.29 0.92
CA LEU A 88 -22.07 -7.40 1.36
C LEU A 88 -20.62 -7.10 0.89
N ASN A 89 -19.81 -6.55 1.78
CA ASN A 89 -18.39 -6.26 1.55
C ASN A 89 -17.53 -7.55 1.52
N ALA A 90 -18.00 -8.61 0.87
CA ALA A 90 -17.43 -9.96 0.94
C ALA A 90 -15.97 -10.06 0.46
N THR A 91 -15.55 -9.18 -0.45
CA THR A 91 -14.16 -9.11 -0.94
C THR A 91 -13.19 -8.55 0.09
N THR A 92 -13.66 -7.70 1.01
CA THR A 92 -12.76 -6.99 1.95
C THR A 92 -12.24 -7.85 3.09
N TRP A 93 -12.90 -8.98 3.37
CA TRP A 93 -12.55 -9.86 4.47
C TRP A 93 -11.31 -10.69 4.10
N LEU A 94 -11.17 -11.02 2.81
CA LEU A 94 -10.03 -11.74 2.25
C LEU A 94 -8.74 -10.91 2.21
N PHE A 95 -8.84 -9.58 2.30
CA PHE A 95 -7.70 -8.65 2.21
C PHE A 95 -7.58 -7.75 3.43
N SER A 96 -8.09 -8.20 4.58
CA SER A 96 -8.02 -7.43 5.83
C SER A 96 -6.57 -7.08 6.15
N GLN A 97 -6.31 -5.78 6.25
CA GLN A 97 -4.98 -5.24 6.46
C GLN A 97 -4.55 -5.44 7.93
N PRO A 98 -3.24 -5.60 8.20
CA PRO A 98 -2.75 -5.79 9.55
C PRO A 98 -3.16 -4.64 10.49
N ARG A 99 -3.32 -4.99 11.76
CA ARG A 99 -3.58 -4.07 12.86
C ARG A 99 -2.34 -3.96 13.70
N LEU A 100 -1.93 -2.73 13.99
CA LEU A 100 -0.71 -2.40 14.73
C LEU A 100 -1.03 -1.87 16.13
N GLY A 101 -2.27 -2.05 16.59
CA GLY A 101 -2.72 -1.67 17.93
C GLY A 101 -2.61 -0.17 18.19
N MET A 102 -2.87 0.67 17.18
CA MET A 102 -2.91 2.12 17.39
C MET A 102 -4.08 2.50 18.30
N PRO A 103 -3.99 3.61 19.07
CA PRO A 103 -5.11 4.11 19.88
C PRO A 103 -6.40 4.15 19.07
N ASN A 104 -7.49 3.61 19.63
CA ASN A 104 -8.76 3.51 18.92
C ASN A 104 -9.93 3.80 19.87
N ASP A 105 -10.72 4.80 19.51
CA ASP A 105 -12.00 5.18 20.12
C ASP A 105 -13.17 4.97 19.14
N LEU A 106 -12.91 4.31 18.01
CA LEU A 106 -13.86 4.14 16.92
C LEU A 106 -14.73 2.87 17.10
N GLU A 107 -15.41 2.73 18.23
CA GLU A 107 -16.20 1.52 18.57
C GLU A 107 -17.24 1.16 17.48
N ASP A 108 -17.80 2.15 16.79
CA ASP A 108 -18.81 1.97 15.75
C ASP A 108 -18.26 1.97 14.30
N VAL A 109 -16.95 2.12 14.12
CA VAL A 109 -16.35 2.17 12.79
C VAL A 109 -15.93 0.77 12.37
N SER A 110 -16.54 0.29 11.29
CA SER A 110 -16.19 -1.01 10.70
C SER A 110 -14.69 -1.09 10.44
N GLN A 111 -14.08 -2.17 10.91
CA GLN A 111 -12.66 -2.45 10.64
C GLN A 111 -12.34 -2.50 9.14
N LEU A 112 -13.33 -2.77 8.29
CA LEU A 112 -13.17 -2.77 6.84
C LEU A 112 -12.87 -1.39 6.26
N THR A 113 -13.07 -0.31 7.02
CA THR A 113 -12.91 1.07 6.55
C THR A 113 -11.54 1.66 6.88
N TYR A 114 -10.63 0.90 7.49
CA TYR A 114 -9.29 1.40 7.77
C TYR A 114 -8.20 0.32 7.67
N ALA A 115 -6.97 0.78 7.48
CA ALA A 115 -5.74 -0.01 7.47
C ALA A 115 -4.69 0.66 8.36
N GLU A 116 -3.85 -0.11 9.05
CA GLU A 116 -2.75 0.42 9.85
C GLU A 116 -1.42 -0.06 9.27
N VAL A 117 -0.51 0.86 9.04
CA VAL A 117 0.82 0.55 8.49
C VAL A 117 1.92 1.24 9.25
N VAL A 118 3.09 0.62 9.23
CA VAL A 118 4.33 1.25 9.66
C VAL A 118 4.83 2.10 8.49
N VAL A 119 5.45 3.24 8.79
CA VAL A 119 6.18 4.15 7.87
C VAL A 119 7.52 4.55 8.49
N LYS A 120 8.50 4.95 7.65
CA LYS A 120 9.73 5.57 8.17
C LYS A 120 9.40 6.93 8.77
N ALA A 121 9.95 7.22 9.94
CA ALA A 121 9.82 8.50 10.61
C ALA A 121 11.01 9.42 10.29
N GLY A 122 10.81 10.73 10.46
CA GLY A 122 11.84 11.76 10.28
C GLY A 122 12.14 12.13 8.82
N ILE A 123 11.50 11.45 7.86
CA ILE A 123 11.54 11.80 6.44
C ILE A 123 10.13 12.04 5.90
N PRO A 124 9.96 12.89 4.87
CA PRO A 124 8.65 13.11 4.28
C PRO A 124 8.05 11.80 3.73
N LEU A 125 6.88 11.45 4.22
CA LEU A 125 6.02 10.46 3.59
C LEU A 125 5.31 11.15 2.43
N VAL A 126 5.63 10.76 1.20
CA VAL A 126 4.97 11.23 -0.02
C VAL A 126 3.99 10.15 -0.45
N PHE A 127 2.71 10.48 -0.53
CA PHE A 127 1.70 9.50 -0.90
C PHE A 127 0.56 10.10 -1.72
N SER A 128 -0.19 9.24 -2.38
CA SER A 128 -1.44 9.59 -3.04
C SER A 128 -2.61 8.83 -2.43
N ALA A 129 -3.79 9.46 -2.44
CA ALA A 129 -5.07 8.81 -2.21
C ALA A 129 -5.78 8.70 -3.56
N HIS A 130 -6.01 7.49 -4.03
CA HIS A 130 -6.69 7.18 -5.29
C HIS A 130 -8.04 6.54 -4.98
N TRP A 131 -9.11 7.25 -5.26
CA TRP A 131 -10.47 6.75 -5.06
C TRP A 131 -11.13 6.43 -6.40
N SER A 132 -11.93 5.37 -6.42
CA SER A 132 -12.81 5.09 -7.54
C SER A 132 -14.07 4.33 -7.14
N ILE A 133 -15.14 4.54 -7.90
CA ILE A 133 -16.38 3.77 -7.79
C ILE A 133 -17.06 3.72 -9.15
N GLY A 134 -17.76 2.63 -9.44
CA GLY A 134 -18.60 2.55 -10.62
C GLY A 134 -18.70 1.15 -11.20
N ASP A 135 -19.23 1.09 -12.40
CA ASP A 135 -19.37 -0.10 -13.21
C ASP A 135 -18.82 0.14 -14.63
N ARG A 136 -19.13 -0.79 -15.54
CA ARG A 136 -18.71 -0.70 -16.95
C ARG A 136 -19.30 0.48 -17.74
N TYR A 137 -20.36 1.12 -17.24
CA TYR A 137 -21.06 2.20 -17.92
C TYR A 137 -20.72 3.57 -17.35
N ARG A 138 -20.47 3.63 -16.04
CA ARG A 138 -20.19 4.87 -15.34
C ARG A 138 -19.15 4.63 -14.27
N TYR A 139 -18.01 5.29 -14.44
CA TYR A 139 -16.87 5.17 -13.55
C TYR A 139 -16.43 6.56 -13.08
N TYR A 140 -16.32 6.70 -11.76
CA TYR A 140 -15.84 7.89 -11.09
C TYR A 140 -14.46 7.61 -10.51
N LYS A 141 -13.57 8.59 -10.61
CA LYS A 141 -12.26 8.55 -9.98
C LYS A 141 -11.86 9.93 -9.49
N ALA A 142 -11.06 9.95 -8.43
CA ALA A 142 -10.42 11.15 -7.92
C ALA A 142 -9.08 10.77 -7.29
N TRP A 143 -8.16 11.73 -7.27
CA TRP A 143 -6.87 11.55 -6.63
C TRP A 143 -6.36 12.83 -5.98
N ARG A 144 -5.58 12.65 -4.91
CA ARG A 144 -4.83 13.71 -4.23
C ARG A 144 -3.42 13.22 -3.91
N PHE A 145 -2.43 14.07 -4.13
CA PHE A 145 -1.04 13.82 -3.74
C PHE A 145 -0.69 14.71 -2.56
N LEU A 146 -0.18 14.11 -1.48
CA LEU A 146 0.14 14.80 -0.25
C LEU A 146 1.50 14.38 0.29
N SER A 147 2.09 15.24 1.12
CA SER A 147 3.23 14.87 1.94
C SER A 147 3.12 15.41 3.36
N PHE A 148 3.56 14.62 4.33
CA PHE A 148 3.83 15.07 5.69
C PHE A 148 5.01 14.29 6.27
N THR A 149 5.64 14.80 7.33
CA THR A 149 6.77 14.13 7.97
C THR A 149 6.34 13.55 9.32
N PRO A 150 6.17 12.21 9.43
CA PRO A 150 5.83 11.57 10.70
C PRO A 150 7.00 11.58 11.68
N ALA A 151 6.72 11.82 12.95
CA ALA A 151 7.68 11.78 14.05
C ALA A 151 7.89 10.33 14.55
N ALA A 152 9.09 10.05 15.06
CA ALA A 152 9.44 8.72 15.56
C ALA A 152 8.54 8.31 16.74
N GLY A 153 8.04 7.07 16.71
CA GLY A 153 7.17 6.50 17.74
C GLY A 153 5.78 7.13 17.83
N ALA A 154 5.41 8.00 16.89
CA ALA A 154 4.10 8.64 16.88
C ALA A 154 3.08 7.86 16.03
N ASP A 155 1.82 7.99 16.41
CA ASP A 155 0.68 7.39 15.75
C ASP A 155 -0.10 8.49 15.01
N TYR A 156 -0.46 8.24 13.76
CA TYR A 156 -1.18 9.19 12.91
C TYR A 156 -2.44 8.57 12.32
N GLU A 157 -3.48 9.38 12.10
CA GLU A 157 -4.66 9.01 11.34
C GLU A 157 -4.75 9.92 10.11
N VAL A 158 -4.82 9.30 8.93
CA VAL A 158 -5.13 9.95 7.66
C VAL A 158 -6.55 9.56 7.29
N VAL A 159 -7.47 10.52 7.31
CA VAL A 159 -8.86 10.30 6.91
C VAL A 159 -9.04 10.80 5.49
N VAL A 160 -9.42 9.88 4.61
CA VAL A 160 -9.85 10.20 3.24
C VAL A 160 -11.36 10.15 3.18
N THR A 161 -11.97 11.24 2.75
CA THR A 161 -13.42 11.35 2.53
C THR A 161 -13.66 11.53 1.04
N ASP A 162 -14.44 10.63 0.43
CA ASP A 162 -14.81 10.74 -0.99
C ASP A 162 -16.08 9.94 -1.31
N ASP A 163 -16.90 10.45 -2.22
CA ASP A 163 -18.08 9.77 -2.75
C ASP A 163 -18.53 10.45 -4.06
N VAL A 164 -19.48 9.85 -4.77
CA VAL A 164 -20.08 10.43 -5.96
C VAL A 164 -20.65 11.83 -5.64
N LYS A 165 -20.12 12.86 -6.30
CA LYS A 165 -20.44 14.29 -6.14
C LYS A 165 -19.93 14.93 -4.83
N ILE A 166 -19.11 14.24 -4.06
CA ILE A 166 -18.39 14.80 -2.92
C ILE A 166 -16.94 15.00 -3.36
N PRO A 167 -16.33 16.19 -3.20
CA PRO A 167 -14.92 16.36 -3.54
C PRO A 167 -14.04 15.58 -2.55
N MET A 168 -12.98 14.93 -3.06
CA MET A 168 -12.01 14.25 -2.21
C MET A 168 -11.40 15.21 -1.17
N GLY A 169 -11.60 14.88 0.10
CA GLY A 169 -10.97 15.51 1.25
C GLY A 169 -9.97 14.56 1.89
N VAL A 170 -8.82 15.10 2.32
CA VAL A 170 -7.82 14.35 3.08
C VAL A 170 -7.42 15.18 4.30
N THR A 171 -7.55 14.60 5.49
CA THR A 171 -7.09 15.21 6.74
C THR A 171 -6.09 14.30 7.42
N ILE A 172 -5.13 14.90 8.12
CA ILE A 172 -4.10 14.18 8.87
C ILE A 172 -4.13 14.67 10.31
N ALA A 173 -4.15 13.74 11.26
CA ALA A 173 -4.07 14.03 12.68
C ALA A 173 -3.05 13.11 13.35
N ARG A 174 -2.36 13.63 14.36
CA ARG A 174 -1.60 12.82 15.31
C ARG A 174 -2.56 12.28 16.36
N LEU A 175 -2.48 10.98 16.62
CA LEU A 175 -3.21 10.30 17.68
C LEU A 175 -2.38 10.31 18.96
N GLN A 176 -3.00 10.71 20.06
CA GLN A 176 -2.43 10.67 21.40
C GLN A 176 -3.45 10.10 22.37
N VAL A 177 -3.00 9.52 23.47
CA VAL A 177 -3.88 9.10 24.57
C VAL A 177 -3.65 10.07 25.72
N GLU A 178 -4.68 10.86 26.03
CA GLU A 178 -4.69 11.81 27.15
C GLU A 178 -5.85 11.44 28.06
N ASP A 179 -5.58 11.23 29.35
CA ASP A 179 -6.59 10.83 30.35
C ASP A 179 -7.47 9.64 29.92
N GLY A 180 -6.85 8.66 29.25
CA GLY A 180 -7.53 7.46 28.74
C GLY A 180 -8.39 7.67 27.50
N LYS A 181 -8.39 8.88 26.91
CA LYS A 181 -9.14 9.21 25.70
C LYS A 181 -8.19 9.43 24.52
N VAL A 182 -8.65 9.04 23.33
CA VAL A 182 -7.93 9.30 22.09
C VAL A 182 -8.13 10.76 21.69
N VAL A 183 -7.04 11.52 21.62
CA VAL A 183 -7.01 12.92 21.17
C VAL A 183 -6.39 12.98 19.78
N ARG A 184 -7.04 13.73 18.89
CA ARG A 184 -6.59 13.97 17.50
C ARG A 184 -6.08 15.40 17.38
N SER A 185 -4.77 15.57 17.25
CA SER A 185 -4.14 16.86 16.98
C SER A 185 -3.94 17.04 15.47
N PRO A 186 -4.46 18.09 14.82
CA PRO A 186 -4.26 18.31 13.39
C PRO A 186 -2.77 18.36 13.01
N VAL A 187 -2.44 17.80 11.84
CA VAL A 187 -1.09 17.82 11.27
C VAL A 187 -1.18 18.45 9.90
N GLU A 188 -0.37 19.48 9.67
CA GLU A 188 -0.27 20.13 8.37
C GLU A 188 0.29 19.17 7.33
N ALA A 189 -0.39 19.10 6.19
CA ALA A 189 0.01 18.30 5.04
C ALA A 189 0.29 19.23 3.86
N THR A 190 1.38 18.98 3.15
CA THR A 190 1.69 19.70 1.92
C THR A 190 0.92 19.06 0.78
N SER A 191 0.03 19.82 0.14
CA SER A 191 -0.54 19.41 -1.14
C SER A 191 0.54 19.45 -2.21
N LEU A 192 0.73 18.35 -2.93
CA LEU A 192 1.78 18.24 -3.93
C LEU A 192 1.30 18.69 -5.31
N ARG A 193 2.21 19.29 -6.08
CA ARG A 193 1.92 19.83 -7.41
C ARG A 193 1.56 18.71 -8.38
N ILE A 194 0.46 18.86 -9.11
CA ILE A 194 0.10 17.94 -10.18
C ILE A 194 0.73 18.40 -11.51
N CYS A 195 1.35 17.49 -12.25
CA CYS A 195 1.95 17.81 -13.54
C CYS A 195 0.90 18.38 -14.51
N GLY A 196 1.26 19.42 -15.26
CA GLY A 196 0.33 20.09 -16.19
C GLY A 196 -0.69 21.01 -15.52
N THR A 197 -0.64 21.19 -14.19
CA THR A 197 -1.39 22.22 -13.47
C THR A 197 -0.48 23.39 -13.10
N THR A 198 -0.97 24.61 -13.30
CA THR A 198 -0.32 25.88 -12.95
C THR A 198 -0.73 26.33 -11.55
#